data_AF-A0A7J4T3Y8-F1
#
_entry.id   AF-A0A7J4T3Y8-F1
#
_cell.length_a   1.000
_cell.length_b   1.000
_cell.length_c   1.000
_cell.angle_alpha   90.00
_cell.angle_beta   90.00
_cell.angle_gamma   90.00
#
_symmetry.space_group_name_H-M   'P 1'
#
loop_
_entity.id
_entity.type
_entity.pdbx_description
1 polymer ?
#
loop_
_entity_poly.entity_id
_entity_poly.type
_entity_poly.pdbx_seq_one_letter_code
_entity_poly.pdbx_strand_id
1 'polypeptide(L)'
;MTLREYQTALASSSPTPGGGTAAAIALGQASALTCMVCDLTIGREKWKEGWAYAEETVRETIPLLTKSGILADDDSQAFDEVMAAYKLPRETESEKENRRKAIKLSSLKATNVPLETARLSLALLERLPQLARVSNV
;
A
#
# COMPACT_ATOMS: atom_id res chain seq x y z
N MET A 1 -2.92 4.46 -15.92
CA MET A 1 -3.82 5.49 -15.37
C MET A 1 -2.98 6.69 -14.94
N THR A 2 -3.37 7.91 -15.30
CA THR A 2 -2.76 9.15 -14.78
C THR A 2 -3.23 9.44 -13.35
N LEU A 3 -2.52 10.29 -12.60
CA LEU A 3 -2.95 10.69 -11.25
C LEU A 3 -4.36 11.29 -11.25
N ARG A 4 -4.71 12.08 -12.27
CA ARG A 4 -6.02 12.70 -12.39
C ARG A 4 -7.12 11.68 -12.69
N GLU A 5 -6.84 10.69 -13.53
CA GLU A 5 -7.76 9.58 -13.77
C GLU A 5 -8.00 8.78 -12.49
N TYR A 6 -6.94 8.48 -11.72
CA TYR A 6 -7.05 7.80 -10.43
C TYR A 6 -7.95 8.55 -9.45
N GLN A 7 -7.69 9.85 -9.25
CA GLN A 7 -8.48 10.67 -8.33
C GLN A 7 -9.94 10.77 -8.76
N THR A 8 -10.20 10.84 -10.07
CA THR A 8 -11.55 10.87 -10.63
C THR A 8 -12.27 9.53 -10.39
N ALA A 9 -11.58 8.41 -10.58
CA ALA A 9 -12.12 7.09 -10.31
C ALA A 9 -12.42 6.90 -8.81
N LEU A 10 -11.50 7.29 -7.94
CA LEU A 10 -11.67 7.24 -6.47
C LEU A 10 -12.83 8.11 -5.97
N ALA A 11 -13.07 9.26 -6.60
CA ALA A 11 -14.16 10.17 -6.24
C ALA A 11 -15.52 9.75 -6.83
N SER A 12 -15.56 8.68 -7.63
CA SER A 12 -16.78 8.22 -8.30
C SER A 12 -17.67 7.38 -7.38
N SER A 13 -18.84 6.97 -7.87
CA SER A 13 -19.70 5.99 -7.22
C SER A 13 -19.27 4.53 -7.47
N SER A 14 -18.16 4.31 -8.20
CA SER A 14 -17.59 2.99 -8.41
C SER A 14 -17.10 2.40 -7.07
N PRO A 15 -17.30 1.09 -6.83
CA PRO A 15 -16.79 0.46 -5.61
C PRO A 15 -15.25 0.40 -5.54
N THR A 16 -14.56 0.45 -6.69
CA THR A 16 -13.09 0.45 -6.80
C THR A 16 -12.64 1.54 -7.79
N PRO A 17 -11.48 2.19 -7.56
CA PRO A 17 -10.58 2.06 -6.42
C PRO A 17 -11.18 2.65 -5.13
N GLY A 18 -10.78 2.10 -3.97
CA GLY A 18 -11.34 2.46 -2.66
C GLY A 18 -10.30 2.97 -1.65
N GLY A 19 -10.67 2.95 -0.37
CA GLY A 19 -9.83 3.45 0.72
C GLY A 19 -8.52 2.67 0.91
N GLY A 20 -8.53 1.35 0.72
CA GLY A 20 -7.31 0.53 0.81
C GLY A 20 -6.32 0.88 -0.31
N THR A 21 -6.83 1.05 -1.54
CA THR A 21 -6.06 1.54 -2.68
C THR A 21 -5.45 2.91 -2.38
N ALA A 22 -6.23 3.84 -1.80
CA ALA A 22 -5.72 5.15 -1.39
C ALA A 22 -4.64 5.06 -0.30
N ALA A 23 -4.80 4.18 0.69
CA ALA A 23 -3.78 3.96 1.71
C ALA A 23 -2.47 3.41 1.12
N ALA A 24 -2.57 2.48 0.17
CA ALA A 24 -1.40 1.95 -0.52
C ALA A 24 -0.70 3.02 -1.36
N ILE A 25 -1.43 3.86 -2.11
CA ILE A 25 -0.84 4.99 -2.83
C ILE A 25 -0.17 5.99 -1.87
N ALA A 26 -0.77 6.27 -0.72
CA ALA A 26 -0.16 7.12 0.30
C ALA A 26 1.17 6.56 0.83
N LEU A 27 1.27 5.23 1.04
CA LEU A 27 2.53 4.56 1.38
C LEU A 27 3.59 4.79 0.29
N GLY A 28 3.22 4.71 -0.99
CA GLY A 28 4.14 4.99 -2.10
C GLY A 28 4.65 6.43 -2.10
N GLN A 29 3.77 7.40 -1.84
CA GLN A 29 4.14 8.81 -1.72
C GLN A 29 5.06 9.08 -0.52
N ALA A 30 4.76 8.49 0.63
CA ALA A 30 5.63 8.57 1.81
C ALA A 30 7.01 7.98 1.51
N SER A 31 7.06 6.82 0.87
CA SER A 31 8.30 6.15 0.47
C SER A 31 9.12 7.01 -0.49
N ALA A 32 8.48 7.64 -1.48
CA ALA A 32 9.15 8.56 -2.42
C ALA A 32 9.82 9.74 -1.70
N LEU A 33 9.10 10.38 -0.78
CA LEU A 33 9.60 11.51 -0.01
C LEU A 33 10.74 11.10 0.93
N THR A 34 10.65 9.92 1.55
CA THR A 34 11.74 9.37 2.37
C THR A 34 13.00 9.13 1.54
N CYS A 35 12.89 8.51 0.36
CA CYS A 35 14.04 8.35 -0.55
C CYS A 35 14.67 9.69 -0.92
N MET A 36 13.84 10.70 -1.24
CA MET A 36 14.33 12.05 -1.55
C MET A 36 15.13 12.66 -0.39
N VAL A 37 14.65 12.54 0.85
CA VAL A 37 15.37 13.04 2.03
C VAL A 37 16.71 12.30 2.21
N CYS A 38 16.73 10.98 2.02
CA CYS A 38 17.98 10.20 2.07
C CYS A 38 18.99 10.69 1.01
N ASP A 39 18.55 10.89 -0.24
CA ASP A 39 19.39 11.39 -1.32
C ASP A 39 19.92 12.82 -1.07
N LEU A 40 19.10 13.68 -0.45
CA LEU A 40 19.51 15.03 -0.06
C LEU A 40 20.48 15.07 1.13
N THR A 41 20.66 13.94 1.81
CA THR A 41 21.48 13.79 3.02
C THR A 41 22.83 13.18 2.70
N ILE A 42 22.84 12.09 1.94
CA ILE A 42 24.05 11.34 1.59
C ILE A 42 25.00 12.22 0.76
N GLY A 43 26.28 12.21 1.10
CA GLY A 43 27.31 13.01 0.44
C GLY A 43 27.33 14.50 0.83
N ARG A 44 26.41 14.97 1.70
CA ARG A 44 26.47 16.32 2.28
C ARG A 44 27.23 16.29 3.60
N GLU A 45 28.40 16.93 3.66
CA GLU A 45 29.27 16.92 4.86
C GLU A 45 28.54 17.44 6.13
N LYS A 46 27.63 18.41 5.98
CA LYS A 46 26.76 18.91 7.07
C LYS A 46 25.98 17.78 7.77
N TRP A 47 25.63 16.72 7.05
CA TRP A 47 24.79 15.62 7.51
C TRP A 47 25.53 14.28 7.59
N LYS A 48 26.86 14.32 7.70
CA LYS A 48 27.72 13.13 7.72
C LYS A 48 27.33 12.11 8.77
N GLU A 49 26.90 12.57 9.94
CA GLU A 49 26.42 11.71 11.04
C GLU A 49 25.19 10.88 10.65
N GLY A 50 24.39 11.34 9.67
CA GLY A 50 23.20 10.66 9.20
C GLY A 50 23.38 9.77 7.98
N TRP A 51 24.55 9.74 7.33
CA TRP A 51 24.75 9.02 6.08
C TRP A 51 24.44 7.52 6.20
N ALA A 52 25.01 6.85 7.21
CA ALA A 52 24.78 5.42 7.42
C ALA A 52 23.29 5.09 7.64
N TYR A 53 22.58 5.93 8.40
CA TYR A 53 21.16 5.74 8.66
C TYR A 53 20.30 6.02 7.42
N ALA A 54 20.67 7.02 6.62
CA ALA A 54 20.01 7.33 5.35
C ALA A 54 20.23 6.22 4.30
N GLU A 55 21.43 5.67 4.21
CA GLU A 55 21.76 4.53 3.33
C GLU A 55 20.97 3.27 3.71
N GLU A 56 20.83 2.99 5.00
CA GLU A 56 20.00 1.86 5.46
C GLU A 56 18.52 2.11 5.17
N THR A 57 18.02 3.31 5.48
CA THR A 57 16.61 3.66 5.28
C THR A 57 16.22 3.62 3.80
N VAL A 58 17.07 4.11 2.89
CA VAL A 58 16.77 4.07 1.45
C VAL A 58 16.75 2.63 0.91
N ARG A 59 17.63 1.74 1.40
CA ARG A 59 17.62 0.31 1.03
C ARG A 59 16.31 -0.37 1.38
N GLU A 60 15.72 -0.02 2.52
CA GLU A 60 14.43 -0.57 2.96
C GLU A 60 13.24 0.11 2.30
N THR A 61 13.37 1.38 1.91
CA THR A 61 12.26 2.18 1.36
C THR A 61 12.07 2.00 -0.15
N ILE A 62 13.13 1.78 -0.93
CA ILE A 62 13.03 1.57 -2.39
C ILE A 62 12.05 0.43 -2.75
N PRO A 63 12.10 -0.75 -2.09
CA PRO A 63 11.12 -1.80 -2.35
C PRO A 63 9.67 -1.39 -2.08
N LEU A 64 9.44 -0.49 -1.10
CA LEU A 64 8.10 -0.03 -0.72
C LEU A 64 7.43 0.78 -1.82
N LEU A 65 8.20 1.56 -2.60
CA LEU A 65 7.69 2.29 -3.79
C LEU A 65 7.06 1.35 -4.83
N THR A 66 7.70 0.21 -5.07
CA THR A 66 7.15 -0.79 -6.02
C THR A 66 5.99 -1.54 -5.37
N LYS A 67 6.17 -1.95 -4.11
CA LYS A 67 5.18 -2.73 -3.37
C LYS A 67 3.87 -1.96 -3.15
N SER A 68 3.92 -0.64 -2.95
CA SER A 68 2.74 0.21 -2.77
C SER A 68 1.82 0.20 -3.99
N GLY A 69 2.38 0.20 -5.20
CA GLY A 69 1.58 0.09 -6.44
C GLY A 69 0.90 -1.28 -6.53
N ILE A 70 1.64 -2.34 -6.23
CA ILE A 70 1.10 -3.71 -6.21
C ILE A 70 -0.03 -3.83 -5.17
N LEU A 71 0.15 -3.27 -3.97
CA LEU A 71 -0.87 -3.30 -2.92
C LEU A 71 -2.14 -2.51 -3.32
N ALA A 72 -1.99 -1.41 -4.06
CA ALA A 72 -3.12 -0.64 -4.57
C ALA A 72 -3.94 -1.46 -5.57
N ASP A 73 -3.26 -2.15 -6.49
CA ASP A 73 -3.91 -3.05 -7.46
C ASP A 73 -4.54 -4.28 -6.76
N ASP A 74 -3.82 -4.89 -5.82
CA ASP A 74 -4.27 -6.05 -5.05
C ASP A 74 -5.53 -5.73 -4.24
N ASP A 75 -5.65 -4.52 -3.69
CA ASP A 75 -6.82 -4.08 -2.91
C ASP A 75 -8.06 -3.97 -3.79
N SER A 76 -7.92 -3.34 -4.96
CA SER A 76 -9.01 -3.24 -5.93
C SER A 76 -9.45 -4.63 -6.43
N GLN A 77 -8.48 -5.50 -6.77
CA GLN A 77 -8.78 -6.87 -7.22
C GLN A 77 -9.43 -7.71 -6.11
N ALA A 78 -8.95 -7.61 -4.87
CA ALA A 78 -9.53 -8.36 -3.76
C ALA A 78 -10.98 -7.93 -3.47
N PHE A 79 -11.30 -6.64 -3.62
CA PHE A 79 -12.68 -6.16 -3.52
C PHE A 79 -13.55 -6.72 -4.64
N ASP A 80 -13.07 -6.68 -5.88
CA ASP A 80 -13.80 -7.22 -7.04
C ASP A 80 -14.09 -8.72 -6.89
N GLU A 81 -13.13 -9.49 -6.35
CA GLU A 81 -13.30 -10.90 -6.01
C GLU A 81 -14.39 -11.13 -4.96
N VAL A 82 -14.44 -10.29 -3.92
CA VAL A 82 -15.52 -10.34 -2.91
C VAL A 82 -16.87 -10.12 -3.57
N MET A 83 -16.98 -9.10 -4.42
CA MET A 83 -18.22 -8.80 -5.14
C MET A 83 -18.64 -9.92 -6.10
N ALA A 84 -17.68 -10.54 -6.78
CA ALA A 84 -17.92 -11.70 -7.62
C ALA A 84 -18.43 -12.90 -6.81
N ALA A 85 -17.83 -13.17 -5.64
CA ALA A 85 -18.26 -14.24 -4.75
C ALA A 85 -19.71 -14.03 -4.25
N TYR A 86 -20.10 -12.79 -3.97
CA TYR A 86 -21.48 -12.48 -3.57
C TYR A 86 -22.52 -12.73 -4.68
N LYS A 87 -22.11 -12.65 -5.96
CA LYS A 87 -22.96 -12.88 -7.14
C LYS A 87 -23.13 -14.36 -7.52
N LEU A 88 -22.39 -15.28 -6.88
CA LEU A 88 -22.51 -16.70 -7.17
C LEU A 88 -23.93 -17.24 -6.89
N PRO A 89 -24.38 -18.28 -7.63
CA PRO A 89 -25.66 -18.95 -7.40
C PRO A 89 -25.82 -19.47 -5.97
N ARG A 90 -27.07 -19.66 -5.55
CA ARG A 90 -27.40 -20.05 -4.17
C ARG A 90 -28.69 -20.89 -4.05
N GLU A 91 -29.10 -21.55 -5.12
CA GLU A 91 -30.37 -22.27 -5.18
C GLU A 91 -30.21 -23.69 -4.61
N THR A 92 -29.11 -24.36 -4.94
CA THR A 92 -28.79 -25.71 -4.43
C THR A 92 -27.88 -25.68 -3.21
N GLU A 93 -27.87 -26.75 -2.40
CA GLU A 93 -26.94 -26.85 -1.26
C GLU A 93 -25.47 -26.82 -1.69
N SER A 94 -25.13 -27.45 -2.83
CA SER A 94 -23.78 -27.40 -3.39
C SER A 94 -23.38 -25.98 -3.80
N GLU A 95 -24.29 -25.23 -4.43
CA GLU A 95 -24.06 -23.82 -4.77
C GLU A 95 -23.89 -22.95 -3.53
N LYS A 96 -24.74 -23.14 -2.51
CA LYS A 96 -24.63 -22.41 -1.23
C LYS A 96 -23.29 -22.67 -0.55
N GLU A 97 -22.83 -23.92 -0.55
CA GLU A 97 -21.53 -24.28 0.04
C GLU A 97 -20.37 -23.63 -0.73
N ASN A 98 -20.37 -23.73 -2.06
CA ASN A 98 -19.35 -23.13 -2.91
C ASN A 98 -19.32 -21.61 -2.77
N ARG A 99 -20.49 -20.97 -2.76
CA ARG A 99 -20.64 -19.53 -2.52
C ARG A 99 -20.08 -19.13 -1.16
N ARG A 100 -20.39 -19.88 -0.10
CA ARG A 100 -19.86 -19.60 1.25
C ARG A 100 -18.33 -19.72 1.29
N LYS A 101 -17.76 -20.75 0.64
CA LYS A 101 -16.30 -20.92 0.54
C LYS A 101 -15.65 -19.75 -0.22
N ALA A 102 -16.22 -19.37 -1.36
CA ALA A 102 -15.72 -18.26 -2.17
C ALA A 102 -15.71 -16.95 -1.38
N ILE A 103 -16.84 -16.59 -0.72
CA ILE A 103 -16.94 -15.38 0.10
C ILE A 103 -15.87 -15.39 1.21
N LYS A 104 -15.71 -16.52 1.92
CA LYS A 104 -14.73 -16.62 3.00
C LYS A 104 -13.29 -16.38 2.50
N LEU A 105 -12.92 -16.99 1.38
CA LEU A 105 -11.57 -16.87 0.82
C LEU A 105 -11.31 -15.46 0.29
N SER A 106 -12.26 -14.88 -0.47
CA SER A 106 -12.13 -13.53 -1.00
C SER A 106 -12.10 -12.48 0.12
N SER A 107 -12.92 -12.62 1.16
CA SER A 107 -12.92 -11.71 2.31
C SER A 107 -11.60 -11.78 3.09
N LEU A 108 -11.00 -12.97 3.21
CA LEU A 108 -9.68 -13.10 3.84
C LEU A 108 -8.62 -12.37 3.02
N LYS A 109 -8.62 -12.54 1.68
CA LYS A 109 -7.71 -11.80 0.78
C LYS A 109 -7.90 -10.29 0.92
N ALA A 110 -9.14 -9.81 0.84
CA ALA A 110 -9.50 -8.39 1.00
C ALA A 110 -9.11 -7.82 2.37
N THR A 111 -8.98 -8.65 3.40
CA THR A 111 -8.48 -8.24 4.72
C THR A 111 -6.96 -8.19 4.77
N ASN A 112 -6.27 -9.10 4.08
CA ASN A 112 -4.81 -9.21 4.15
C ASN A 112 -4.10 -8.06 3.44
N VAL A 113 -4.64 -7.54 2.34
CA VAL A 113 -4.01 -6.43 1.59
C VAL A 113 -3.89 -5.15 2.42
N PRO A 114 -4.96 -4.61 3.05
CA PRO A 114 -4.84 -3.43 3.90
C PRO A 114 -4.00 -3.70 5.16
N LEU A 115 -4.02 -4.93 5.70
CA LEU A 115 -3.15 -5.29 6.83
C LEU A 115 -1.67 -5.21 6.44
N GLU A 116 -1.31 -5.72 5.27
CA GLU A 116 0.06 -5.62 4.76
C GLU A 116 0.45 -4.16 4.51
N THR A 117 -0.45 -3.37 3.91
CA THR A 117 -0.25 -1.92 3.73
C THR A 117 0.02 -1.22 5.06
N ALA A 118 -0.76 -1.54 6.11
CA ALA A 118 -0.57 -0.98 7.44
C ALA A 118 0.77 -1.38 8.07
N ARG A 119 1.18 -2.65 7.94
CA ARG A 119 2.48 -3.14 8.45
C ARG A 119 3.66 -2.43 7.80
N LEU A 120 3.64 -2.32 6.48
CA LEU A 120 4.72 -1.63 5.74
C LEU A 120 4.75 -0.14 6.04
N SER A 121 3.57 0.49 6.18
CA SER A 121 3.46 1.89 6.59
C SER A 121 4.01 2.12 7.99
N LEU A 122 3.72 1.21 8.94
CA LEU A 122 4.28 1.28 10.29
C LEU A 122 5.80 1.12 10.27
N ALA A 123 6.32 0.12 9.54
CA ALA A 123 7.76 -0.09 9.42
C ALA A 123 8.48 1.14 8.87
N LEU A 124 7.92 1.80 7.84
CA LEU A 124 8.45 3.07 7.34
C LEU A 124 8.38 4.17 8.40
N LEU A 125 7.22 4.33 9.04
CA LEU A 125 6.97 5.36 10.06
C LEU A 125 7.95 5.26 11.23
N GLU A 126 8.30 4.05 11.69
CA GLU A 126 9.25 3.83 12.80
C GLU A 126 10.65 4.37 12.50
N ARG A 127 11.03 4.49 11.21
CA ARG A 127 12.33 5.03 10.80
C ARG A 127 12.37 6.56 10.72
N LEU A 128 11.23 7.19 10.43
CA LEU A 128 11.17 8.62 10.14
C LEU A 128 11.65 9.52 11.28
N PRO A 129 11.37 9.26 12.58
CA PRO A 129 11.83 10.12 13.67
C PRO A 129 13.35 10.20 13.77
N GLN A 130 14.05 9.08 13.61
CA GLN A 130 15.50 9.07 13.65
C GLN A 130 16.08 9.69 12.37
N LEU A 131 15.49 9.39 11.21
CA LEU A 131 15.90 10.04 9.96
C LEU A 131 15.80 11.56 10.09
N ALA A 132 14.68 12.10 10.55
CA ALA A 132 14.46 13.54 10.71
C ALA A 132 15.46 14.24 11.65
N ARG A 133 16.08 13.52 12.59
CA ARG A 133 17.11 14.08 13.49
C ARG A 133 18.46 14.23 12.83
N VAL A 134 18.78 13.37 11.86
CA VAL A 134 20.14 13.22 11.31
C VAL A 134 20.23 13.56 9.82
N SER A 135 19.12 13.98 9.20
CA SER A 135 19.01 14.18 7.75
C SER A 135 18.52 15.58 7.38
N ASN A 136 18.54 15.85 6.08
CA ASN A 136 18.14 17.12 5.50
C ASN A 136 16.61 17.20 5.34
N VAL A 137 15.91 17.55 6.42
CA VAL A 137 14.45 17.75 6.48
C VAL A 137 14.11 19.22 6.75
#